data_AF-A0A7Y5DG14-F1
#
_entry.id   AF-A0A7Y5DG14-F1
#
_cell.length_a   1.000
_cell.length_b   1.000
_cell.length_c   1.000
_cell.angle_alpha   90.00
_cell.angle_beta   90.00
_cell.angle_gamma   90.00
#
_symmetry.space_group_name_H-M   'P 1'
#
loop_
_entity.id
_entity.type
_entity.pdbx_description
1 polymer ?
#
loop_
_entity_poly.entity_id
_entity_poly.type
_entity_poly.pdbx_seq_one_letter_code
_entity_poly.pdbx_strand_id
1 'polypeptide(L)'
;PTILKNDTRSTSLRDDTLAGRLSLEKAVMEFEREIILDALKRTGYIQTHAANLLGISRRMLKYRMDTLGIGRPDQEVNTEPQAVVQE
;
A
#
# COMPACT_ATOMS: atom_id res chain seq x y z
N PRO A 1 12.04 -18.65 -5.36
CA PRO A 1 12.85 -17.66 -6.11
C PRO A 1 11.96 -16.51 -6.62
N THR A 2 11.84 -15.41 -5.85
CA THR A 2 10.92 -14.30 -6.16
C THR A 2 11.49 -12.94 -5.75
N ILE A 3 12.76 -12.63 -6.06
CA ILE A 3 13.40 -11.37 -5.60
C ILE A 3 13.72 -10.35 -6.70
N LEU A 4 13.71 -10.67 -8.00
CA LEU A 4 14.25 -9.74 -9.01
C LEU A 4 13.30 -8.62 -9.53
N LYS A 5 12.03 -8.56 -9.11
CA LYS A 5 11.06 -7.58 -9.68
C LYS A 5 10.98 -6.25 -8.92
N ASN A 6 11.50 -6.17 -7.69
CA ASN A 6 11.31 -5.01 -6.82
C ASN A 6 12.26 -3.85 -7.17
N ASP A 7 13.51 -4.14 -7.52
CA ASP A 7 14.51 -3.11 -7.82
C ASP A 7 14.11 -2.25 -9.03
N THR A 8 13.53 -2.88 -10.06
CA THR A 8 13.07 -2.16 -11.25
C THR A 8 11.90 -1.22 -10.97
N ARG A 9 10.97 -1.61 -10.09
CA ARG A 9 9.80 -0.77 -9.74
C ARG A 9 10.21 0.41 -8.87
N SER A 10 11.06 0.18 -7.86
CA SER A 10 11.56 1.24 -6.98
C SER A 10 12.33 2.32 -7.75
N THR A 11 13.17 1.89 -8.71
CA THR A 11 13.92 2.79 -9.59
C THR A 11 12.97 3.63 -10.46
N SER A 12 11.97 3.00 -11.09
CA SER A 12 10.97 3.72 -11.89
C SER A 12 10.17 4.75 -11.08
N LEU A 13 9.75 4.40 -9.86
CA LEU A 13 8.96 5.30 -9.02
C LEU A 13 9.71 6.59 -8.70
N ARG A 14 11.01 6.46 -8.40
CA ARG A 14 11.92 7.59 -8.14
C ARG A 14 12.10 8.45 -9.39
N ASP A 15 12.40 7.82 -10.52
CA ASP A 15 12.65 8.54 -11.78
C ASP A 15 11.39 9.29 -12.26
N ASP A 16 10.21 8.69 -12.09
CA ASP A 16 8.93 9.31 -12.43
C ASP A 16 8.58 10.48 -11.51
N THR A 17 8.94 10.41 -10.22
CA THR A 17 8.74 11.55 -9.30
C THR A 17 9.68 12.71 -9.62
N LEU A 18 10.96 12.42 -9.87
CA LEU A 18 11.95 13.45 -10.21
C LEU A 18 11.68 14.09 -11.58
N ALA A 19 11.12 13.33 -12.52
CA ALA A 19 10.71 13.85 -13.82
C ALA A 19 9.35 14.57 -13.80
N GLY A 20 8.68 14.67 -12.65
CA GLY A 20 7.37 15.32 -12.52
C GLY A 20 6.20 14.57 -13.17
N ARG A 21 6.41 13.31 -13.60
CA ARG A 21 5.35 12.44 -14.15
C ARG A 21 4.46 11.85 -13.06
N LEU A 22 4.95 11.79 -11.84
CA LEU A 22 4.23 11.35 -10.64
C LEU A 22 4.39 12.38 -9.53
N SER A 23 3.29 12.72 -8.85
CA SER A 23 3.38 13.59 -7.67
C SER A 23 4.08 12.87 -6.51
N LEU A 24 4.77 13.62 -5.65
CA LEU A 24 5.39 13.07 -4.45
C LEU A 24 4.39 12.31 -3.58
N GLU A 25 3.18 12.87 -3.42
CA GLU A 25 2.10 12.23 -2.68
C GLU A 25 1.77 10.84 -3.23
N LYS A 26 1.60 10.71 -4.56
CA LYS A 26 1.33 9.41 -5.18
C LYS A 26 2.49 8.43 -5.03
N ALA A 27 3.73 8.88 -5.14
CA ALA A 27 4.88 8.02 -4.92
C ALA A 27 4.97 7.50 -3.49
N VAL A 28 4.72 8.36 -2.49
CA VAL A 28 4.68 7.96 -1.09
C VAL A 28 3.57 6.94 -0.84
N MET A 29 2.37 7.16 -1.39
CA MET A 29 1.26 6.20 -1.26
C MET A 29 1.58 4.84 -1.87
N GLU A 30 2.18 4.80 -3.07
CA GLU A 30 2.56 3.55 -3.73
C GLU A 30 3.62 2.79 -2.93
N PHE A 31 4.64 3.50 -2.46
CA PHE A 31 5.67 2.91 -1.60
C PHE A 31 5.09 2.38 -0.28
N GLU A 32 4.26 3.18 0.40
CA GLU A 32 3.62 2.80 1.66
C GLU A 32 2.71 1.58 1.47
N ARG A 33 1.91 1.53 0.40
CA ARG A 33 1.06 0.39 0.05
C ARG A 33 1.87 -0.89 -0.10
N GLU A 34 2.98 -0.82 -0.82
CA GLU A 34 3.84 -1.99 -1.06
C GLU A 34 4.43 -2.53 0.25
N ILE A 35 5.00 -1.64 1.07
CA ILE A 35 5.62 -2.00 2.34
C ILE A 35 4.60 -2.58 3.33
N ILE A 36 3.39 -2.01 3.41
CA ILE A 36 2.32 -2.53 4.26
C ILE A 36 1.87 -3.91 3.79
N LEU A 37 1.67 -4.11 2.48
CA LEU A 37 1.27 -5.40 1.94
C LEU A 37 2.31 -6.49 2.21
N ASP A 38 3.59 -6.16 2.05
CA ASP A 38 4.67 -7.11 2.29
C ASP A 38 4.84 -7.43 3.78
N ALA A 39 4.68 -6.45 4.67
CA ALA A 39 4.65 -6.70 6.11
C ALA A 39 3.46 -7.59 6.52
N LEU A 40 2.28 -7.37 5.93
CA LEU A 40 1.12 -8.22 6.16
C LEU A 40 1.38 -9.65 5.68
N LYS A 41 1.88 -9.85 4.46
CA LYS A 41 2.22 -11.18 3.94
C LYS A 41 3.24 -11.91 4.82
N ARG A 42 4.32 -11.22 5.22
CA ARG A 42 5.38 -11.79 6.08
C ARG A 42 4.89 -12.22 7.46
N THR A 43 3.81 -11.62 7.94
CA THR A 43 3.25 -11.88 9.27
C THR A 43 1.95 -12.69 9.24
N GLY A 44 1.59 -13.27 8.09
CA GLY A 44 0.33 -14.03 7.95
C GLY A 44 -0.91 -13.17 8.17
N TYR A 45 -0.88 -11.90 7.75
CA TYR A 45 -1.94 -10.92 7.89
C TYR A 45 -2.33 -10.61 9.36
N ILE A 46 -1.39 -10.78 10.29
CA ILE A 46 -1.57 -10.37 11.69
C ILE A 46 -1.13 -8.91 11.84
N GLN A 47 -2.09 -7.99 11.85
CA GLN A 47 -1.85 -6.53 11.89
C GLN A 47 -0.93 -6.09 13.04
N THR A 48 -1.05 -6.68 14.23
CA THR A 48 -0.18 -6.33 15.36
C THR A 48 1.28 -6.66 15.07
N HIS A 49 1.55 -7.82 14.45
CA HIS A 49 2.91 -8.21 14.06
C HIS A 49 3.42 -7.38 12.89
N ALA A 50 2.58 -7.09 11.90
CA ALA A 50 2.95 -6.21 10.79
C ALA A 50 3.31 -4.81 11.28
N ALA A 51 2.54 -4.25 12.21
CA ALA A 51 2.80 -2.94 12.80
C ALA A 51 4.14 -2.94 13.57
N ASN A 52 4.38 -3.98 14.38
CA ASN A 52 5.65 -4.15 15.08
C ASN A 52 6.83 -4.30 14.11
N LEU A 53 6.66 -5.04 13.00
CA LEU A 53 7.68 -5.20 11.96
C LEU A 53 8.03 -3.86 11.29
N LEU A 54 7.03 -3.00 11.10
CA LEU A 54 7.19 -1.66 10.52
C LEU A 54 7.59 -0.59 11.55
N GLY A 55 7.70 -0.94 12.84
CA GLY A 55 8.07 0.01 13.89
C GLY A 55 7.00 1.07 14.19
N ILE A 56 5.73 0.78 13.91
CA ILE A 56 4.60 1.70 14.16
C ILE A 56 3.55 1.06 15.08
N SER A 57 2.67 1.88 15.64
CA SER A 57 1.53 1.35 16.41
C SER A 57 0.53 0.63 15.51
N ARG A 58 -0.17 -0.39 16.04
CA ARG A 58 -1.27 -1.06 15.34
C ARG A 58 -2.33 -0.08 14.84
N ARG A 59 -2.63 0.97 15.63
CA ARG A 59 -3.61 2.01 15.26
C ARG A 59 -3.14 2.81 14.04
N MET A 60 -1.85 3.19 13.99
CA MET A 60 -1.29 3.86 12.82
C MET A 60 -1.35 2.95 11.59
N LEU A 61 -0.98 1.68 11.71
CA LEU A 61 -1.09 0.72 10.62
C LEU A 61 -2.52 0.64 10.09
N LYS A 62 -3.51 0.53 11.00
CA LYS A 62 -4.92 0.50 10.62
C LYS A 62 -5.31 1.75 9.82
N TYR A 63 -4.97 2.95 10.29
CA TYR A 63 -5.27 4.17 9.54
C TYR A 63 -4.66 4.17 8.15
N ARG A 64 -3.39 3.76 8.00
CA ARG A 64 -2.74 3.68 6.69
C ARG A 64 -3.42 2.65 5.78
N MET A 65 -3.80 1.49 6.31
CA MET A 65 -4.56 0.48 5.58
C MET A 65 -5.91 1.02 5.10
N ASP A 66 -6.66 1.71 5.97
CA ASP A 66 -7.93 2.32 5.64
C ASP A 66 -7.77 3.39 4.55
N THR A 67 -6.74 4.25 4.64
CA THR A 67 -6.42 5.28 3.63
C THR A 67 -6.02 4.68 2.28
N LEU A 68 -5.29 3.57 2.27
CA LEU A 68 -4.76 2.95 1.04
C LEU A 68 -5.71 1.91 0.42
N GLY A 69 -6.85 1.64 1.06
CA GLY A 69 -7.82 0.63 0.64
C GLY A 69 -7.32 -0.81 0.81
N ILE A 70 -6.45 -1.07 1.79
CA ILE A 70 -5.84 -2.39 2.01
C ILE A 70 -6.75 -3.22 2.94
N GLY A 71 -7.64 -4.02 2.33
CA GLY A 71 -8.51 -4.98 3.00
C GLY A 71 -7.85 -6.35 3.24
N ARG A 72 -8.45 -7.18 4.11
CA ARG A 72 -8.09 -8.61 4.22
C ARG A 72 -8.51 -9.31 2.91
N PRO A 73 -7.74 -10.25 2.36
CA PRO A 73 -8.15 -10.98 1.15
C PRO A 73 -9.50 -11.69 1.28
N ASP A 74 -9.91 -12.11 2.49
CA ASP A 74 -11.23 -12.71 2.74
C ASP A 74 -12.37 -11.68 2.84
N GLN A 75 -12.03 -10.40 2.91
CA GLN A 75 -12.96 -9.29 2.78
C GLN A 75 -12.66 -8.57 1.47
N GLU A 76 -13.01 -9.21 0.35
CA GLU A 76 -13.32 -8.50 -0.88
C GLU A 76 -14.51 -7.57 -0.60
N VAL A 77 -14.21 -6.40 -0.01
CA VAL A 77 -15.16 -5.31 0.03
C VAL A 77 -15.24 -4.80 -1.39
N ASN A 78 -16.31 -5.23 -2.05
CA ASN A 78 -16.80 -4.78 -3.34
C ASN A 78 -16.97 -3.25 -3.31
N THR A 79 -15.88 -2.51 -3.43
CA THR A 79 -15.89 -1.06 -3.58
C THR A 79 -15.90 -0.79 -5.07
N GLU A 80 -17.03 -1.12 -5.69
CA GLU A 80 -17.39 -0.50 -6.96
C GLU A 80 -17.42 1.01 -6.70
N PRO A 81 -16.65 1.83 -7.44
CA PRO A 81 -16.86 3.26 -7.40
C PRO A 81 -18.28 3.50 -7.90
N GLN A 82 -19.19 3.86 -6.98
CA GLN A 82 -20.52 4.32 -7.34
C GLN A 82 -20.34 5.52 -8.27
N ALA A 83 -20.57 5.27 -9.55
CA ALA A 83 -20.64 6.31 -10.56
C ALA A 83 -21.70 7.30 -10.10
N VAL A 84 -21.24 8.52 -9.85
CA VAL A 84 -22.05 9.68 -9.51
C VAL A 84 -23.27 9.78 -10.43
N VAL A 85 -24.44 9.81 -9.80
CA VAL A 85 -25.72 10.11 -10.40
C VAL A 85 -25.66 11.47 -11.12
N GLN A 86 -26.04 11.50 -12.40
CA GLN A 86 -26.36 12.74 -13.11
C GLN A 86 -27.88 12.93 -13.06
N GLU A 87 -28.31 14.04 -12.45
CA GLU A 87 -29.67 14.58 -12.55
C GLU A 87 -29.94 15.14 -13.95
#